data_AF-A0A2E2B4T8-F1
#
_entry.id   AF-A0A2E2B4T8-F1
#
_cell.length_a   1.000
_cell.length_b   1.000
_cell.length_c   1.000
_cell.angle_alpha   90.00
_cell.angle_beta   90.00
_cell.angle_gamma   90.00
#
_symmetry.space_group_name_H-M   'P 1'
#
loop_
_entity.id
_entity.type
_entity.pdbx_description
1 polymer ?
#
loop_
_entity_poly.entity_id
_entity_poly.type
_entity_poly.pdbx_seq_one_letter_code
_entity_poly.pdbx_strand_id
1 'polypeptide(L)'
;MPFEDFSTLTYLGKLKTTPSTQQANSRLGVGFECLDRDMWKVEQAWPVIEQLGIKWARVQTGWAKTEQSPGVFDFTWLDEIVDKLIARSVTPWLSISYGNPLYTRDMNTAVDGEDEKRVECNKFGVGFPPIHTAEERKGWQNYVRALVEHYKDRVTHYEVWNEPDLLSFWKCQPRAADYVDLVRLTAEPLREVQPDAKLIGGAIAWGMTVWSLKWLEDCMQAGLHELVDIISYHGYKSVPERHSAQEIAAFKQIINKYKPGLEYWQGEAGVQSKVPSGGNAGALSTMKLSEPIQARMLLRRTMLELMHGASMSSYFHMGDFAHYAGDVRTYHYGLVRLEDGSPKPAFYALQTLCTLLGGDTENAEGRSAAHMSLRDDTDDPRATKAFTWHANFVKGNVPIHAWWLPDSLEEEPVVHNTEMTYWLDTSCKLQNPVLIDPVSQEVYAVKFEMEKRTCAETWMAPDPNADGVHYFPSLPASGPSKLNCGID
;
A
#
# COMPACT_ATOMS: atom_id res chain seq x y z
N MET A 1 -24.79 5.43 -0.85
CA MET A 1 -26.11 5.91 -1.32
C MET A 1 -26.05 5.96 -2.84
N PRO A 2 -27.11 5.59 -3.58
CA PRO A 2 -27.09 5.74 -5.02
C PRO A 2 -26.97 7.22 -5.37
N PHE A 3 -26.11 7.57 -6.32
CA PHE A 3 -26.00 8.96 -6.82
C PHE A 3 -27.22 9.41 -7.65
N GLU A 4 -28.30 8.63 -7.65
CA GLU A 4 -29.53 8.86 -8.42
C GLU A 4 -30.26 10.15 -8.03
N ASP A 5 -30.02 10.67 -6.82
CA ASP A 5 -30.60 11.93 -6.34
C ASP A 5 -29.91 13.19 -6.94
N PHE A 6 -28.80 13.02 -7.67
CA PHE A 6 -28.07 14.12 -8.32
C PHE A 6 -28.52 14.31 -9.77
N SER A 7 -29.33 15.33 -10.04
CA SER A 7 -29.85 15.65 -11.39
C SER A 7 -28.78 15.96 -12.47
N THR A 8 -27.54 16.21 -12.04
CA THR A 8 -26.36 16.43 -12.89
C THR A 8 -25.65 15.13 -13.28
N LEU A 9 -26.01 14.00 -12.67
CA LEU A 9 -25.43 12.70 -12.93
C LEU A 9 -26.37 11.84 -13.76
N THR A 10 -25.80 11.05 -14.67
CA THR A 10 -26.57 10.08 -15.47
C THR A 10 -25.81 8.76 -15.48
N TYR A 11 -26.42 7.71 -14.93
CA TYR A 11 -25.81 6.38 -14.85
C TYR A 11 -25.51 5.81 -16.24
N LEU A 12 -24.28 5.33 -16.44
CA LEU A 12 -23.80 4.77 -17.70
C LEU A 12 -23.56 3.26 -17.64
N GLY A 13 -23.41 2.68 -16.46
CA GLY A 13 -23.04 1.28 -16.27
C GLY A 13 -21.93 1.09 -15.24
N LYS A 14 -21.26 -0.07 -15.30
CA LYS A 14 -20.08 -0.36 -14.48
C LYS A 14 -18.78 -0.12 -15.21
N LEU A 15 -17.74 0.22 -14.46
CA LEU A 15 -16.38 0.37 -14.94
C LEU A 15 -15.93 -0.93 -15.62
N LYS A 16 -15.45 -0.83 -16.85
CA LYS A 16 -14.81 -1.95 -17.54
C LYS A 16 -13.43 -2.16 -16.93
N THR A 17 -13.31 -3.17 -16.09
CA THR A 17 -12.07 -3.49 -15.37
C THR A 17 -11.02 -4.12 -16.29
N THR A 18 -9.75 -3.95 -15.94
CA THR A 18 -8.63 -4.53 -16.70
C THR A 18 -7.94 -5.62 -15.86
N PRO A 19 -8.00 -6.90 -16.27
CA PRO A 19 -7.34 -7.98 -15.55
C PRO A 19 -5.81 -7.90 -15.69
N SER A 20 -5.08 -8.55 -14.78
CA SER A 20 -3.61 -8.53 -14.70
C SER A 20 -2.92 -9.00 -16.00
N THR A 21 -3.57 -9.91 -16.74
CA THR A 21 -3.12 -10.43 -18.04
C THR A 21 -3.27 -9.44 -19.19
N GLN A 22 -4.16 -8.45 -19.06
CA GLN A 22 -4.35 -7.37 -20.04
C GLN A 22 -3.72 -6.05 -19.58
N GLN A 23 -3.27 -6.00 -18.32
CA GLN A 23 -2.61 -4.85 -17.73
C GLN A 23 -1.11 -4.86 -18.08
N ALA A 24 -0.68 -3.91 -18.91
CA ALA A 24 0.72 -3.82 -19.36
C ALA A 24 1.69 -3.61 -18.19
N ASN A 25 1.38 -2.67 -17.29
CA ASN A 25 2.10 -2.42 -16.05
C ASN A 25 1.14 -1.83 -14.98
N SER A 26 1.55 -1.84 -13.72
CA SER A 26 0.82 -1.20 -12.62
C SER A 26 1.78 -0.96 -11.46
N ARG A 27 1.58 0.14 -10.74
CA ARG A 27 2.31 0.46 -9.49
C ARG A 27 1.65 -0.16 -8.26
N LEU A 28 0.69 -1.08 -8.45
CA LEU A 28 -0.12 -1.65 -7.39
C LEU A 28 0.20 -3.13 -7.19
N GLY A 29 0.42 -3.48 -5.93
CA GLY A 29 0.66 -4.84 -5.48
C GLY A 29 -0.25 -5.28 -4.33
N VAL A 30 -0.14 -6.56 -3.99
CA VAL A 30 -0.88 -7.16 -2.87
C VAL A 30 0.01 -8.13 -2.10
N GLY A 31 -0.23 -8.22 -0.80
CA GLY A 31 0.46 -9.11 0.12
C GLY A 31 0.10 -10.59 -0.02
N PHE A 32 1.12 -11.45 -0.06
CA PHE A 32 1.08 -12.92 0.03
C PHE A 32 1.97 -13.41 1.21
N GLU A 33 2.15 -12.57 2.20
CA GLU A 33 2.94 -12.84 3.39
C GLU A 33 2.35 -13.98 4.23
N CYS A 34 3.15 -14.48 5.17
CA CYS A 34 2.75 -15.48 6.17
C CYS A 34 2.36 -16.87 5.64
N LEU A 35 2.50 -17.14 4.34
CA LEU A 35 2.37 -18.49 3.76
C LEU A 35 3.50 -19.42 4.19
N ASP A 36 4.64 -18.87 4.60
CA ASP A 36 5.74 -19.63 5.20
C ASP A 36 5.42 -20.17 6.61
N ARG A 37 4.31 -19.71 7.19
CA ARG A 37 3.80 -20.12 8.51
C ARG A 37 2.37 -20.66 8.44
N ASP A 38 1.88 -20.95 7.23
CA ASP A 38 0.55 -21.52 6.96
C ASP A 38 -0.63 -20.71 7.55
N MET A 39 -0.47 -19.40 7.73
CA MET A 39 -1.48 -18.56 8.42
C MET A 39 -2.78 -18.40 7.62
N TRP A 40 -2.77 -18.66 6.32
CA TRP A 40 -3.94 -18.57 5.44
C TRP A 40 -3.82 -19.51 4.25
N LYS A 41 -4.94 -19.73 3.54
CA LYS A 41 -5.03 -20.68 2.43
C LYS A 41 -4.92 -19.95 1.11
N VAL A 42 -3.79 -20.12 0.43
CA VAL A 42 -3.49 -19.40 -0.81
C VAL A 42 -4.49 -19.71 -1.93
N GLU A 43 -5.16 -20.85 -1.87
CA GLU A 43 -6.17 -21.29 -2.84
C GLU A 43 -7.35 -20.32 -2.96
N GLN A 44 -7.65 -19.57 -1.90
CA GLN A 44 -8.71 -18.55 -1.90
C GLN A 44 -8.42 -17.41 -2.86
N ALA A 45 -7.15 -17.13 -3.16
CA ALA A 45 -6.76 -16.02 -4.03
C ALA A 45 -6.91 -16.35 -5.52
N TRP A 46 -6.68 -17.61 -5.91
CA TRP A 46 -6.53 -18.02 -7.31
C TRP A 46 -7.75 -17.79 -8.21
N PRO A 47 -9.00 -17.91 -7.75
CA PRO A 47 -10.17 -17.65 -8.58
C PRO A 47 -10.33 -16.18 -8.99
N VAL A 48 -9.75 -15.25 -8.23
CA VAL A 48 -10.04 -13.81 -8.38
C VAL A 48 -8.83 -12.92 -8.62
N ILE A 49 -7.61 -13.35 -8.29
CA ILE A 49 -6.43 -12.48 -8.36
C ILE A 49 -6.17 -11.90 -9.77
N GLU A 50 -6.41 -12.68 -10.83
CA GLU A 50 -6.25 -12.19 -12.20
C GLU A 50 -7.19 -11.01 -12.49
N GLN A 51 -8.38 -11.02 -11.90
CA GLN A 51 -9.38 -9.97 -12.12
C GLN A 51 -8.97 -8.65 -11.46
N LEU A 52 -8.09 -8.66 -10.45
CA LEU A 52 -7.70 -7.44 -9.72
C LEU A 52 -6.99 -6.42 -10.60
N GLY A 53 -6.21 -6.85 -11.59
CA GLY A 53 -5.37 -5.94 -12.38
C GLY A 53 -4.08 -5.51 -11.69
N ILE A 54 -3.73 -6.11 -10.53
CA ILE A 54 -2.44 -5.90 -9.87
C ILE A 54 -1.30 -6.47 -10.72
N LYS A 55 -0.08 -5.98 -10.50
CA LYS A 55 1.12 -6.48 -11.22
C LYS A 55 2.22 -6.98 -10.30
N TRP A 56 2.06 -6.79 -9.00
CA TRP A 56 3.07 -7.15 -8.02
C TRP A 56 2.45 -7.96 -6.87
N ALA A 57 3.19 -8.93 -6.35
CA ALA A 57 2.82 -9.66 -5.13
C ALA A 57 4.02 -9.84 -4.20
N ARG A 58 3.84 -9.51 -2.91
CA ARG A 58 4.88 -9.66 -1.89
C ARG A 58 4.83 -11.05 -1.28
N VAL A 59 5.88 -11.86 -1.41
CA VAL A 59 5.91 -13.24 -0.90
C VAL A 59 7.06 -13.43 0.06
N GLN A 60 6.80 -13.94 1.27
CA GLN A 60 7.86 -14.28 2.22
C GLN A 60 8.44 -15.67 1.92
N THR A 61 9.77 -15.80 1.92
CA THR A 61 10.44 -17.02 1.46
C THR A 61 10.62 -18.11 2.50
N GLY A 62 10.40 -17.81 3.79
CA GLY A 62 10.42 -18.77 4.89
C GLY A 62 11.65 -19.67 4.97
N TRP A 63 12.80 -19.15 5.41
CA TRP A 63 14.04 -19.97 5.49
C TRP A 63 13.84 -21.26 6.29
N ALA A 64 13.28 -21.19 7.50
CA ALA A 64 13.01 -22.37 8.34
C ALA A 64 12.04 -23.39 7.71
N LYS A 65 11.08 -22.93 6.88
CA LYS A 65 10.16 -23.83 6.17
C LYS A 65 10.85 -24.52 4.99
N THR A 66 11.75 -23.79 4.33
CA THR A 66 12.45 -24.21 3.12
C THR A 66 13.65 -25.12 3.41
N GLU A 67 14.37 -24.91 4.51
CA GLU A 67 15.53 -25.72 4.87
C GLU A 67 15.30 -26.43 6.21
N GLN A 68 14.89 -27.69 6.14
CA GLN A 68 14.67 -28.56 7.31
C GLN A 68 15.87 -29.44 7.64
N SER A 69 16.90 -29.46 6.79
CA SER A 69 18.17 -30.13 7.02
C SER A 69 19.29 -29.27 6.44
N PRO A 70 20.43 -29.09 7.14
CA PRO A 70 21.49 -28.19 6.67
C PRO A 70 21.95 -28.48 5.24
N GLY A 71 21.88 -27.48 4.38
CA GLY A 71 22.23 -27.52 2.96
C GLY A 71 21.18 -28.16 2.04
N VAL A 72 20.02 -28.57 2.56
CA VAL A 72 18.95 -29.21 1.78
C VAL A 72 17.73 -28.28 1.73
N PHE A 73 17.52 -27.66 0.57
CA PHE A 73 16.45 -26.69 0.34
C PHE A 73 15.30 -27.32 -0.45
N ASP A 74 14.08 -27.25 0.08
CA ASP A 74 12.85 -27.62 -0.60
C ASP A 74 12.02 -26.37 -0.91
N PHE A 75 12.09 -25.93 -2.17
CA PHE A 75 11.35 -24.78 -2.68
C PHE A 75 9.97 -25.14 -3.24
N THR A 76 9.54 -26.42 -3.20
CA THR A 76 8.32 -26.89 -3.89
C THR A 76 7.07 -26.07 -3.52
N TRP A 77 6.91 -25.73 -2.23
CA TRP A 77 5.77 -24.94 -1.75
C TRP A 77 5.79 -23.50 -2.28
N LEU A 78 6.99 -22.90 -2.41
CA LEU A 78 7.17 -21.54 -2.90
C LEU A 78 7.10 -21.50 -4.43
N ASP A 79 7.56 -22.54 -5.12
CA ASP A 79 7.42 -22.73 -6.57
C ASP A 79 5.94 -22.70 -6.98
N GLU A 80 5.07 -23.40 -6.24
CA GLU A 80 3.63 -23.39 -6.53
C GLU A 80 3.06 -21.95 -6.50
N ILE A 81 3.48 -21.14 -5.53
CA ILE A 81 3.00 -19.76 -5.37
C ILE A 81 3.56 -18.88 -6.48
N VAL A 82 4.89 -18.90 -6.68
CA VAL A 82 5.61 -18.09 -7.68
C VAL A 82 5.09 -18.38 -9.08
N ASP A 83 4.98 -19.65 -9.47
CA ASP A 83 4.56 -20.04 -10.82
C ASP A 83 3.10 -19.67 -11.07
N LYS A 84 2.22 -19.80 -10.06
CA LYS A 84 0.81 -19.39 -10.18
C LYS A 84 0.62 -17.88 -10.28
N LEU A 85 1.47 -17.09 -9.62
CA LEU A 85 1.48 -15.63 -9.76
C LEU A 85 1.93 -15.24 -11.17
N ILE A 86 3.06 -15.77 -11.64
CA ILE A 86 3.60 -15.49 -12.97
C ILE A 86 2.63 -15.90 -14.07
N ALA A 87 1.99 -17.07 -13.95
CA ALA A 87 0.97 -17.54 -14.90
C ALA A 87 -0.24 -16.60 -15.03
N ARG A 88 -0.48 -15.75 -14.02
CA ARG A 88 -1.55 -14.73 -14.00
C ARG A 88 -1.01 -13.33 -14.28
N SER A 89 0.21 -13.24 -14.82
CA SER A 89 0.90 -11.99 -15.11
C SER A 89 1.08 -11.10 -13.88
N VAL A 90 1.34 -11.70 -12.72
CA VAL A 90 1.67 -11.04 -11.46
C VAL A 90 3.13 -11.33 -11.11
N THR A 91 3.93 -10.28 -10.93
CA THR A 91 5.35 -10.39 -10.63
C THR A 91 5.55 -10.56 -9.12
N PRO A 92 6.04 -11.70 -8.64
CA PRO A 92 6.42 -11.84 -7.24
C PRO A 92 7.69 -11.03 -6.95
N TRP A 93 7.72 -10.35 -5.81
CA TRP A 93 8.97 -9.97 -5.15
C TRP A 93 9.11 -10.71 -3.84
N LEU A 94 10.30 -11.23 -3.60
CA LEU A 94 10.55 -12.17 -2.51
C LEU A 94 11.13 -11.44 -1.29
N SER A 95 10.40 -11.40 -0.18
CA SER A 95 10.94 -11.00 1.12
C SER A 95 11.69 -12.17 1.74
N ILE A 96 13.02 -12.09 1.73
CA ILE A 96 13.92 -13.09 2.28
C ILE A 96 13.84 -13.02 3.81
N SER A 97 13.05 -13.93 4.37
CA SER A 97 12.70 -13.98 5.79
C SER A 97 12.46 -15.45 6.19
N TYR A 98 12.54 -15.89 7.44
CA TYR A 98 13.23 -15.28 8.59
C TYR A 98 14.50 -16.10 8.90
N GLY A 99 14.88 -16.25 10.18
CA GLY A 99 15.97 -17.11 10.61
C GLY A 99 15.66 -18.61 10.44
N ASN A 100 16.58 -19.47 10.88
CA ASN A 100 16.38 -20.92 10.87
C ASN A 100 16.96 -21.59 12.14
N PRO A 101 16.16 -22.37 12.90
CA PRO A 101 16.58 -23.02 14.14
C PRO A 101 17.68 -24.06 13.98
N LEU A 102 18.01 -24.48 12.75
CA LEU A 102 19.18 -25.31 12.47
C LEU A 102 20.50 -24.62 12.81
N TYR A 103 20.53 -23.28 12.79
CA TYR A 103 21.76 -22.48 12.90
C TYR A 103 21.80 -21.59 14.15
N THR A 104 20.66 -21.02 14.54
CA THR A 104 20.59 -20.16 15.73
C THR A 104 20.16 -20.96 16.95
N ARG A 105 21.03 -20.99 17.95
CA ARG A 105 20.73 -21.59 19.26
C ARG A 105 19.79 -20.66 20.05
N ASP A 106 18.97 -21.24 20.91
CA ASP A 106 18.13 -20.52 21.87
C ASP A 106 17.06 -19.59 21.24
N MET A 107 16.50 -19.96 20.08
CA MET A 107 15.35 -19.26 19.49
C MET A 107 14.11 -19.22 20.42
N ASN A 108 14.07 -19.96 21.53
CA ASN A 108 12.92 -19.98 22.46
C ASN A 108 13.02 -18.99 23.62
N THR A 109 13.97 -18.05 23.63
CA THR A 109 13.99 -17.01 24.66
C THR A 109 12.91 -15.96 24.38
N ALA A 110 11.84 -15.94 25.19
CA ALA A 110 10.94 -14.81 25.24
C ALA A 110 11.73 -13.56 25.64
N VAL A 111 11.55 -12.46 24.91
CA VAL A 111 12.08 -11.17 25.36
C VAL A 111 11.13 -10.61 26.41
N ASP A 112 11.65 -9.96 27.46
CA ASP A 112 10.82 -9.33 28.50
C ASP A 112 9.76 -8.40 27.86
N GLY A 113 8.49 -8.66 28.16
CA GLY A 113 7.35 -7.92 27.62
C GLY A 113 6.80 -8.42 26.27
N GLU A 114 7.32 -9.53 25.73
CA GLU A 114 6.75 -10.15 24.54
C GLU A 114 5.45 -10.92 24.84
N ASP A 115 4.48 -10.80 23.93
CA ASP A 115 3.25 -11.59 23.96
C ASP A 115 3.58 -13.09 23.78
N GLU A 116 3.23 -13.92 24.76
CA GLU A 116 3.44 -15.38 24.73
C GLU A 116 2.88 -16.02 23.45
N LYS A 117 1.83 -15.46 22.85
CA LYS A 117 1.26 -15.96 21.58
C LYS A 117 2.18 -15.76 20.39
N ARG A 118 3.12 -14.82 20.45
CA ARG A 118 4.11 -14.55 19.40
C ARG A 118 5.36 -15.44 19.52
N VAL A 119 5.58 -16.06 20.69
CA VAL A 119 6.68 -17.02 20.90
C VAL A 119 6.57 -18.21 19.96
N GLU A 120 5.35 -18.60 19.54
CA GLU A 120 5.20 -19.69 18.56
C GLU A 120 5.88 -19.38 17.22
N CYS A 121 5.99 -18.11 16.82
CA CYS A 121 6.68 -17.74 15.59
C CYS A 121 8.20 -17.98 15.65
N ASN A 122 8.77 -18.15 16.84
CA ASN A 122 10.19 -18.42 17.02
C ASN A 122 10.64 -19.72 16.35
N LYS A 123 9.76 -20.73 16.28
CA LYS A 123 10.06 -22.01 15.61
C LYS A 123 10.31 -21.84 14.10
N PHE A 124 9.86 -20.71 13.54
CA PHE A 124 10.09 -20.31 12.15
C PHE A 124 11.20 -19.25 12.02
N GLY A 125 11.98 -19.01 13.08
CA GLY A 125 13.09 -18.05 13.10
C GLY A 125 12.67 -16.58 13.08
N VAL A 126 11.38 -16.28 13.30
CA VAL A 126 10.89 -14.90 13.35
C VAL A 126 11.54 -14.17 14.53
N GLY A 127 12.20 -13.05 14.27
CA GLY A 127 12.90 -12.28 15.29
C GLY A 127 14.38 -12.61 15.48
N PHE A 128 14.91 -13.62 14.80
CA PHE A 128 16.27 -14.12 15.01
C PHE A 128 17.13 -13.98 13.74
N PRO A 129 17.71 -12.80 13.49
CA PRO A 129 18.57 -12.57 12.32
C PRO A 129 19.88 -13.37 12.43
N PRO A 130 20.33 -14.02 11.35
CA PRO A 130 21.48 -14.94 11.39
C PRO A 130 22.84 -14.22 11.24
N ILE A 131 23.15 -13.32 12.18
CA ILE A 131 24.30 -12.41 12.10
C ILE A 131 25.33 -12.60 13.22
N HIS A 132 25.06 -13.44 14.23
CA HIS A 132 25.83 -13.50 15.46
C HIS A 132 27.00 -14.47 15.39
N THR A 133 26.87 -15.59 14.68
CA THR A 133 27.93 -16.59 14.54
C THR A 133 28.36 -16.79 13.09
N ALA A 134 29.57 -17.32 12.88
CA ALA A 134 30.06 -17.66 11.54
C ALA A 134 29.20 -18.75 10.87
N GLU A 135 28.62 -19.66 11.66
CA GLU A 135 27.74 -20.72 11.17
C GLU A 135 26.40 -20.16 10.68
N GLU A 136 25.78 -19.26 11.45
CA GLU A 136 24.55 -18.55 11.05
C GLU A 136 24.75 -17.76 9.76
N ARG A 137 25.80 -16.94 9.70
CA ARG A 137 26.11 -16.12 8.52
C ARG A 137 26.32 -16.96 7.28
N LYS A 138 27.07 -18.06 7.41
CA LYS A 138 27.32 -18.99 6.31
C LYS A 138 26.03 -19.71 5.89
N GLY A 139 25.20 -20.14 6.84
CA GLY A 139 23.89 -20.72 6.57
C GLY A 139 22.99 -19.76 5.77
N TRP A 140 22.94 -18.50 6.19
CA TRP A 140 22.19 -17.45 5.49
C TRP A 140 22.70 -17.22 4.06
N GLN A 141 24.01 -17.08 3.87
CA GLN A 141 24.58 -16.90 2.53
C GLN A 141 24.33 -18.12 1.63
N ASN A 142 24.40 -19.34 2.15
CA ASN A 142 24.05 -20.55 1.41
C ASN A 142 22.58 -20.55 1.00
N TYR A 143 21.67 -20.17 1.91
CA TYR A 143 20.26 -20.05 1.63
C TYR A 143 19.96 -19.00 0.56
N VAL A 144 20.49 -17.79 0.70
CA VAL A 144 20.31 -16.71 -0.29
C VAL A 144 20.86 -17.16 -1.65
N ARG A 145 22.04 -17.79 -1.70
CA ARG A 145 22.59 -18.31 -2.94
C ARG A 145 21.67 -19.36 -3.58
N ALA A 146 21.21 -20.34 -2.81
CA ALA A 146 20.31 -21.39 -3.31
C ALA A 146 18.97 -20.80 -3.80
N LEU A 147 18.40 -19.86 -3.05
CA LEU A 147 17.17 -19.16 -3.41
C LEU A 147 17.31 -18.39 -4.72
N VAL A 148 18.35 -17.55 -4.84
CA VAL A 148 18.56 -16.73 -6.05
C VAL A 148 18.89 -17.64 -7.24
N GLU A 149 19.71 -18.67 -7.07
CA GLU A 149 20.04 -19.62 -8.15
C GLU A 149 18.78 -20.34 -8.68
N HIS A 150 17.86 -20.71 -7.77
CA HIS A 150 16.60 -21.39 -8.10
C HIS A 150 15.56 -20.48 -8.77
N TYR A 151 15.57 -19.19 -8.45
CA TYR A 151 14.56 -18.23 -8.92
C TYR A 151 15.05 -17.19 -9.93
N LYS A 152 16.34 -17.14 -10.30
CA LYS A 152 16.92 -16.09 -11.16
C LYS A 152 16.22 -15.86 -12.51
N ASP A 153 15.57 -16.88 -13.07
CA ASP A 153 14.85 -16.78 -14.34
C ASP A 153 13.37 -16.38 -14.17
N ARG A 154 12.87 -16.30 -12.92
CA ARG A 154 11.46 -16.08 -12.56
C ARG A 154 11.26 -14.85 -11.67
N VAL A 155 12.25 -14.50 -10.86
CA VAL A 155 12.22 -13.43 -9.87
C VAL A 155 13.43 -12.53 -10.06
N THR A 156 13.20 -11.23 -9.93
CA THR A 156 14.24 -10.21 -10.08
C THR A 156 14.28 -9.23 -8.91
N HIS A 157 13.38 -9.33 -7.93
CA HIS A 157 13.25 -8.39 -6.82
C HIS A 157 13.26 -9.15 -5.50
N TYR A 158 14.20 -8.79 -4.62
CA TYR A 158 14.42 -9.43 -3.33
C TYR A 158 14.46 -8.38 -2.23
N GLU A 159 13.59 -8.51 -1.24
CA GLU A 159 13.56 -7.67 -0.04
C GLU A 159 14.25 -8.37 1.12
N VAL A 160 15.14 -7.67 1.83
CA VAL A 160 15.89 -8.25 2.94
C VAL A 160 15.15 -8.03 4.25
N TRP A 161 14.72 -9.14 4.85
CA TRP A 161 14.03 -9.20 6.14
C TRP A 161 12.67 -8.48 6.15
N ASN A 162 12.02 -8.48 7.30
CA ASN A 162 10.73 -7.81 7.54
C ASN A 162 10.80 -7.05 8.87
N GLU A 163 10.44 -5.77 8.85
CA GLU A 163 10.29 -4.93 10.05
C GLU A 163 11.45 -5.02 11.06
N PRO A 164 12.71 -4.88 10.61
CA PRO A 164 13.90 -5.00 11.46
C PRO A 164 13.94 -3.97 12.61
N ASP A 165 13.15 -2.90 12.55
CA ASP A 165 12.99 -1.89 13.60
C ASP A 165 12.03 -2.31 14.73
N LEU A 166 11.35 -3.45 14.60
CA LEU A 166 10.47 -4.01 15.63
C LEU A 166 11.15 -5.11 16.45
N LEU A 167 10.97 -5.06 17.77
CA LEU A 167 11.46 -6.10 18.67
C LEU A 167 10.90 -7.50 18.34
N SER A 168 9.64 -7.59 17.88
CA SER A 168 9.02 -8.86 17.48
C SER A 168 9.68 -9.51 16.26
N PHE A 169 10.33 -8.70 15.41
CA PHE A 169 11.03 -9.17 14.21
C PHE A 169 12.55 -8.99 14.30
N TRP A 170 13.05 -8.47 15.43
CA TRP A 170 14.47 -8.37 15.76
C TRP A 170 14.66 -8.39 17.28
N LYS A 171 14.70 -9.59 17.86
CA LYS A 171 14.64 -9.82 19.32
C LYS A 171 15.93 -9.44 20.05
N CYS A 172 17.06 -9.43 19.36
CA CYS A 172 18.36 -9.06 19.92
C CYS A 172 18.59 -7.54 19.99
N GLN A 173 17.52 -6.78 20.26
CA GLN A 173 17.45 -5.32 20.20
C GLN A 173 17.74 -4.75 18.78
N PRO A 174 16.77 -4.10 18.12
CA PRO A 174 16.99 -3.50 16.81
C PRO A 174 18.15 -2.51 16.78
N ARG A 175 19.24 -2.84 16.08
CA ARG A 175 20.35 -1.92 15.80
C ARG A 175 20.49 -1.74 14.30
N ALA A 176 20.43 -0.49 13.84
CA ALA A 176 20.53 -0.14 12.42
C ALA A 176 21.78 -0.74 11.74
N ALA A 177 22.93 -0.69 12.40
CA ALA A 177 24.18 -1.26 11.86
C ALA A 177 24.11 -2.79 11.68
N ASP A 178 23.42 -3.50 12.57
CA ASP A 178 23.26 -4.96 12.48
C ASP A 178 22.32 -5.34 11.32
N TYR A 179 21.27 -4.55 11.10
CA TYR A 179 20.41 -4.72 9.92
C TYR A 179 21.20 -4.49 8.62
N VAL A 180 21.98 -3.42 8.54
CA VAL A 180 22.80 -3.14 7.35
C VAL A 180 23.86 -4.23 7.11
N ASP A 181 24.37 -4.85 8.17
CA ASP A 181 25.23 -6.02 8.06
C ASP A 181 24.49 -7.26 7.51
N LEU A 182 23.25 -7.53 7.91
CA LEU A 182 22.41 -8.56 7.27
C LEU A 182 22.14 -8.26 5.79
N VAL A 183 21.88 -6.99 5.45
CA VAL A 183 21.71 -6.56 4.03
C VAL A 183 22.99 -6.83 3.25
N ARG A 184 24.17 -6.53 3.81
CA ARG A 184 25.46 -6.81 3.18
C ARG A 184 25.69 -8.31 2.97
N LEU A 185 25.40 -9.13 3.98
CA LEU A 185 25.48 -10.60 3.86
C LEU A 185 24.57 -11.16 2.77
N THR A 186 23.41 -10.52 2.55
CA THR A 186 22.44 -10.91 1.53
C THR A 186 22.87 -10.45 0.13
N ALA A 187 23.41 -9.24 0.04
CA ALA A 187 23.83 -8.63 -1.22
C ALA A 187 24.93 -9.43 -1.91
N GLU A 188 25.90 -9.97 -1.16
CA GLU A 188 27.05 -10.70 -1.73
C GLU A 188 26.63 -11.90 -2.63
N PRO A 189 25.95 -12.96 -2.13
CA PRO A 189 25.54 -14.07 -2.97
C PRO A 189 24.51 -13.67 -4.04
N LEU A 190 23.64 -12.69 -3.77
CA LEU A 190 22.68 -12.21 -4.75
C LEU A 190 23.37 -11.56 -5.95
N ARG A 191 24.35 -10.68 -5.71
CA ARG A 191 25.10 -10.00 -6.78
C ARG A 191 26.01 -10.95 -7.54
N GLU A 192 26.50 -12.01 -6.91
CA GLU A 192 27.27 -13.05 -7.59
C GLU A 192 26.42 -13.89 -8.56
N VAL A 193 25.19 -14.26 -8.15
CA VAL A 193 24.32 -15.13 -8.93
C VAL A 193 23.49 -14.36 -9.96
N GLN A 194 22.94 -13.21 -9.57
CA GLN A 194 22.06 -12.38 -10.39
C GLN A 194 22.41 -10.89 -10.21
N PRO A 195 23.50 -10.41 -10.85
CA PRO A 195 24.00 -9.04 -10.70
C PRO A 195 22.93 -7.94 -10.90
N ASP A 196 22.02 -8.16 -11.86
CA ASP A 196 20.99 -7.20 -12.26
C ASP A 196 19.70 -7.25 -11.41
N ALA A 197 19.60 -8.18 -10.45
CA ALA A 197 18.46 -8.23 -9.55
C ALA A 197 18.33 -6.93 -8.74
N LYS A 198 17.12 -6.60 -8.27
CA LYS A 198 16.88 -5.49 -7.37
C LYS A 198 16.90 -5.96 -5.93
N LEU A 199 17.75 -5.33 -5.14
CA LEU A 199 17.79 -5.53 -3.69
C LEU A 199 17.01 -4.41 -3.00
N ILE A 200 16.01 -4.79 -2.23
CA ILE A 200 15.12 -3.91 -1.47
C ILE A 200 15.51 -4.03 0.00
N GLY A 201 15.66 -2.90 0.68
CA GLY A 201 15.92 -2.86 2.12
C GLY A 201 15.08 -1.81 2.84
N GLY A 202 15.25 -1.72 4.15
CA GLY A 202 14.37 -0.96 5.03
C GLY A 202 13.30 -1.88 5.62
N ALA A 203 12.21 -2.12 4.88
CA ALA A 203 11.00 -2.78 5.37
C ALA A 203 10.53 -2.20 6.73
N ILE A 204 10.66 -0.89 6.90
CA ILE A 204 10.52 -0.21 8.20
C ILE A 204 9.07 -0.16 8.65
N ALA A 205 8.82 -0.50 9.91
CA ALA A 205 7.50 -0.59 10.51
C ALA A 205 6.93 0.76 11.01
N TRP A 206 5.85 0.65 11.80
CA TRP A 206 5.14 1.74 12.50
C TRP A 206 4.66 2.91 11.63
N GLY A 207 4.62 2.75 10.31
CA GLY A 207 4.26 3.82 9.38
C GLY A 207 5.16 5.04 9.47
N MET A 208 6.47 4.83 9.66
CA MET A 208 7.44 5.94 9.59
C MET A 208 7.24 6.99 10.69
N THR A 209 7.04 6.57 11.94
CA THR A 209 7.13 7.48 13.09
C THR A 209 8.48 8.20 13.14
N VAL A 210 8.60 9.24 13.97
CA VAL A 210 9.89 9.94 14.20
C VAL A 210 11.03 8.98 14.60
N TRP A 211 10.73 7.91 15.35
CA TRP A 211 11.72 6.89 15.73
C TRP A 211 12.09 6.00 14.56
N SER A 212 11.11 5.59 13.75
CA SER A 212 11.35 4.81 12.54
C SER A 212 12.15 5.59 11.49
N LEU A 213 11.88 6.90 11.34
CA LEU A 213 12.66 7.80 10.49
C LEU A 213 14.10 7.95 11.00
N LYS A 214 14.28 8.09 12.31
CA LYS A 214 15.61 8.14 12.91
C LYS A 214 16.38 6.83 12.69
N TRP A 215 15.72 5.69 12.85
CA TRP A 215 16.31 4.38 12.61
C TRP A 215 16.69 4.19 11.12
N LEU A 216 15.85 4.66 10.19
CA LEU A 216 16.20 4.69 8.77
C LEU A 216 17.44 5.55 8.53
N GLU A 217 17.49 6.76 9.10
CA GLU A 217 18.65 7.64 8.96
C GLU A 217 19.93 6.94 9.48
N ASP A 218 19.85 6.22 10.59
CA ASP A 218 20.98 5.43 11.11
C ASP A 218 21.39 4.30 10.16
N CYS A 219 20.44 3.64 9.50
CA CYS A 219 20.75 2.65 8.47
C CYS A 219 21.43 3.30 7.26
N MET A 220 20.96 4.47 6.84
CA MET A 220 21.57 5.22 5.75
C MET A 220 23.00 5.62 6.09
N GLN A 221 23.27 6.07 7.33
CA GLN A 221 24.62 6.37 7.83
C GLN A 221 25.52 5.13 7.87
N ALA A 222 24.97 3.96 8.19
CA ALA A 222 25.69 2.69 8.18
C ALA A 222 25.96 2.12 6.77
N GLY A 223 25.49 2.80 5.71
CA GLY A 223 25.75 2.45 4.32
C GLY A 223 24.63 1.70 3.60
N LEU A 224 23.40 1.68 4.13
CA LEU A 224 22.27 0.98 3.49
C LEU A 224 22.07 1.42 2.02
N HIS A 225 22.14 2.73 1.76
CA HIS A 225 21.93 3.33 0.44
C HIS A 225 22.90 2.85 -0.65
N GLU A 226 24.08 2.35 -0.26
CA GLU A 226 25.09 1.81 -1.18
C GLU A 226 24.78 0.37 -1.60
N LEU A 227 24.03 -0.37 -0.77
CA LEU A 227 23.75 -1.79 -0.96
C LEU A 227 22.46 -2.04 -1.73
N VAL A 228 21.46 -1.15 -1.56
CA VAL A 228 20.10 -1.36 -2.06
C VAL A 228 19.78 -0.51 -3.29
N ASP A 229 18.86 -1.05 -4.09
CA ASP A 229 18.27 -0.38 -5.24
C ASP A 229 16.96 0.33 -4.88
N ILE A 230 16.27 -0.14 -3.83
CA ILE A 230 14.95 0.35 -3.42
C ILE A 230 14.86 0.35 -1.89
N ILE A 231 14.22 1.36 -1.32
CA ILE A 231 13.85 1.39 0.10
C ILE A 231 12.36 1.08 0.27
N SER A 232 12.01 0.10 1.09
CA SER A 232 10.62 -0.19 1.46
C SER A 232 10.27 0.29 2.87
N TYR A 233 8.99 0.60 3.08
CA TYR A 233 8.41 0.92 4.39
C TYR A 233 6.97 0.38 4.50
N HIS A 234 6.47 0.24 5.73
CA HIS A 234 5.14 -0.30 6.03
C HIS A 234 4.24 0.76 6.66
N GLY A 235 3.31 1.29 5.86
CA GLY A 235 2.51 2.50 6.14
C GLY A 235 1.29 2.32 7.05
N TYR A 236 1.35 1.50 8.11
CA TYR A 236 0.19 1.23 8.98
C TYR A 236 -0.20 2.43 9.84
N LYS A 237 -1.21 3.18 9.40
CA LYS A 237 -1.69 4.40 10.08
C LYS A 237 -3.20 4.53 10.03
N SER A 238 -3.81 4.97 11.14
CA SER A 238 -5.26 5.14 11.25
C SER A 238 -5.80 6.36 10.50
N VAL A 239 -4.95 7.34 10.20
CA VAL A 239 -5.31 8.57 9.45
C VAL A 239 -4.28 8.80 8.34
N PRO A 240 -4.45 8.22 7.14
CA PRO A 240 -3.46 8.28 6.05
C PRO A 240 -2.97 9.69 5.68
N GLU A 241 -3.85 10.68 5.77
CA GLU A 241 -3.59 12.06 5.36
C GLU A 241 -2.52 12.75 6.19
N ARG A 242 -2.57 12.57 7.51
CA ARG A 242 -1.59 13.15 8.43
C ARG A 242 -0.17 12.69 8.08
N HIS A 243 -0.07 11.45 7.60
CA HIS A 243 1.19 10.78 7.28
C HIS A 243 1.75 11.17 5.93
N SER A 244 0.86 11.32 4.96
CA SER A 244 1.20 11.70 3.60
C SER A 244 1.94 13.04 3.51
N ALA A 245 1.57 14.02 4.32
CA ALA A 245 2.11 15.37 4.21
C ALA A 245 3.45 15.58 4.93
N GLN A 246 3.61 15.09 6.17
CA GLN A 246 4.78 15.39 7.00
C GLN A 246 5.83 14.28 7.00
N GLU A 247 5.44 13.04 7.30
CA GLU A 247 6.38 11.93 7.45
C GLU A 247 6.95 11.48 6.11
N ILE A 248 6.16 11.45 5.03
CA ILE A 248 6.70 11.17 3.69
C ILE A 248 7.67 12.27 3.24
N ALA A 249 7.39 13.55 3.55
CA ALA A 249 8.31 14.63 3.22
C ALA A 249 9.65 14.49 3.96
N ALA A 250 9.63 14.16 5.26
CA ALA A 250 10.83 13.89 6.04
C ALA A 250 11.59 12.66 5.53
N PHE A 251 10.89 11.58 5.19
CA PHE A 251 11.49 10.39 4.59
C PHE A 251 12.16 10.66 3.25
N LYS A 252 11.50 11.39 2.35
CA LYS A 252 12.09 11.81 1.08
C LYS A 252 13.31 12.69 1.30
N GLN A 253 13.30 13.54 2.33
CA GLN A 253 14.47 14.33 2.71
C GLN A 253 15.64 13.43 3.14
N ILE A 254 15.40 12.39 3.94
CA ILE A 254 16.43 11.41 4.32
C ILE A 254 16.96 10.70 3.08
N ILE A 255 16.09 10.14 2.24
CA ILE A 255 16.52 9.45 1.00
C ILE A 255 17.38 10.38 0.13
N ASN A 256 16.90 11.58 -0.16
CA ASN A 256 17.61 12.53 -1.01
C ASN A 256 18.92 13.05 -0.39
N LYS A 257 19.05 13.05 0.94
CA LYS A 257 20.30 13.40 1.62
C LYS A 257 21.42 12.39 1.33
N TYR A 258 21.12 11.09 1.24
CA TYR A 258 22.12 10.04 1.05
C TYR A 258 22.25 9.56 -0.40
N LYS A 259 21.12 9.40 -1.11
CA LYS A 259 21.10 8.94 -2.52
C LYS A 259 19.90 9.54 -3.26
N PRO A 260 20.05 10.74 -3.86
CA PRO A 260 19.02 11.35 -4.69
C PRO A 260 18.53 10.39 -5.78
N GLY A 261 17.21 10.28 -5.93
CA GLY A 261 16.58 9.42 -6.93
C GLY A 261 16.54 7.92 -6.56
N LEU A 262 16.95 7.54 -5.35
CA LEU A 262 16.71 6.19 -4.84
C LEU A 262 15.20 5.94 -4.74
N GLU A 263 14.75 4.88 -5.41
CA GLU A 263 13.34 4.51 -5.45
C GLU A 263 12.86 4.05 -4.07
N TYR A 264 11.56 4.21 -3.83
CA TYR A 264 10.95 3.69 -2.62
C TYR A 264 9.56 3.12 -2.86
N TRP A 265 9.29 2.05 -2.13
CA TRP A 265 8.06 1.27 -2.21
C TRP A 265 7.33 1.34 -0.87
N GLN A 266 6.01 1.39 -0.94
CA GLN A 266 5.22 0.98 0.20
C GLN A 266 5.06 -0.54 0.12
N GLY A 267 5.64 -1.25 1.09
CA GLY A 267 5.76 -2.72 1.08
C GLY A 267 4.60 -3.45 1.74
N GLU A 268 3.96 -2.83 2.73
CA GLU A 268 2.88 -3.45 3.49
C GLU A 268 2.05 -2.38 4.23
N ALA A 269 0.74 -2.29 3.97
CA ALA A 269 -0.20 -1.78 4.97
C ALA A 269 -1.63 -2.21 4.68
N GLY A 270 -2.44 -2.23 5.72
CA GLY A 270 -3.82 -2.72 5.65
C GLY A 270 -4.62 -2.33 6.88
N VAL A 271 -5.88 -2.72 6.87
CA VAL A 271 -6.72 -2.71 8.06
C VAL A 271 -7.65 -3.91 8.02
N GLN A 272 -8.00 -4.44 9.18
CA GLN A 272 -8.96 -5.53 9.26
C GLN A 272 -10.37 -5.02 8.95
N SER A 273 -11.19 -5.85 8.30
CA SER A 273 -12.60 -5.52 8.06
C SER A 273 -13.51 -5.85 9.24
N LYS A 274 -12.97 -6.48 10.30
CA LYS A 274 -13.70 -6.88 11.51
C LYS A 274 -12.70 -7.15 12.64
N VAL A 275 -13.09 -6.82 13.88
CA VAL A 275 -12.31 -7.17 15.08
C VAL A 275 -12.34 -8.69 15.29
N PRO A 276 -11.20 -9.36 15.50
CA PRO A 276 -11.17 -10.78 15.88
C PRO A 276 -12.03 -11.06 17.11
N SER A 277 -12.59 -12.26 17.22
CA SER A 277 -13.39 -12.66 18.38
C SER A 277 -12.59 -12.46 19.69
N GLY A 278 -13.17 -11.80 20.70
CA GLY A 278 -12.48 -11.58 21.98
C GLY A 278 -11.42 -10.46 22.01
N GLY A 279 -11.34 -9.58 21.02
CA GLY A 279 -10.78 -8.23 21.22
C GLY A 279 -9.75 -7.72 20.20
N ASN A 280 -9.20 -6.53 20.49
CA ASN A 280 -8.37 -5.67 19.63
C ASN A 280 -6.94 -6.20 19.39
N ALA A 281 -6.79 -7.23 18.54
CA ALA A 281 -5.48 -7.73 18.13
C ALA A 281 -5.14 -7.40 16.67
N GLY A 282 -3.85 -7.27 16.38
CA GLY A 282 -3.31 -6.90 15.06
C GLY A 282 -3.02 -5.41 14.89
N ALA A 283 -2.35 -5.06 13.80
CA ALA A 283 -2.13 -3.66 13.42
C ALA A 283 -3.47 -2.91 13.26
N LEU A 284 -3.52 -1.68 13.82
CA LEU A 284 -4.68 -0.79 13.82
C LEU A 284 -5.95 -1.37 14.48
N SER A 285 -5.80 -2.33 15.39
CA SER A 285 -6.92 -3.01 16.05
C SER A 285 -7.77 -2.13 16.97
N THR A 286 -7.32 -0.91 17.28
CA THR A 286 -8.05 0.06 18.09
C THR A 286 -9.06 0.88 17.29
N MET A 287 -9.04 0.81 15.96
CA MET A 287 -10.01 1.48 15.11
C MET A 287 -11.37 0.78 15.15
N LYS A 288 -12.45 1.48 14.81
CA LYS A 288 -13.67 0.85 14.30
C LYS A 288 -13.33 0.10 13.02
N LEU A 289 -13.79 -1.15 12.91
CA LEU A 289 -13.49 -2.03 11.78
C LEU A 289 -14.78 -2.48 11.10
N SER A 290 -14.85 -2.27 9.80
CA SER A 290 -15.91 -2.76 8.91
C SER A 290 -15.36 -2.91 7.49
N GLU A 291 -16.05 -3.66 6.63
CA GLU A 291 -15.67 -3.77 5.22
C GLU A 291 -15.69 -2.42 4.47
N PRO A 292 -16.67 -1.52 4.69
CA PRO A 292 -16.60 -0.16 4.16
C PRO A 292 -15.38 0.64 4.65
N ILE A 293 -15.03 0.53 5.94
CA ILE A 293 -13.84 1.21 6.50
C ILE A 293 -12.56 0.68 5.82
N GLN A 294 -12.48 -0.64 5.64
CA GLN A 294 -11.35 -1.28 4.94
C GLN A 294 -11.17 -0.74 3.52
N ALA A 295 -12.26 -0.66 2.74
CA ALA A 295 -12.23 -0.14 1.38
C ALA A 295 -11.82 1.34 1.32
N ARG A 296 -12.36 2.20 2.22
CA ARG A 296 -12.00 3.62 2.28
C ARG A 296 -10.54 3.84 2.69
N MET A 297 -10.05 3.06 3.65
CA MET A 297 -8.65 3.09 4.08
C MET A 297 -7.71 2.73 2.91
N LEU A 298 -8.02 1.66 2.19
CA LEU A 298 -7.28 1.24 1.00
C LEU A 298 -7.20 2.37 -0.03
N LEU A 299 -8.35 2.95 -0.39
CA LEU A 299 -8.42 4.02 -1.39
C LEU A 299 -7.61 5.25 -1.01
N ARG A 300 -7.91 5.85 0.15
CA ARG A 300 -7.29 7.12 0.59
C ARG A 300 -5.79 6.95 0.73
N ARG A 301 -5.33 5.88 1.37
CA ARG A 301 -3.90 5.63 1.59
C ARG A 301 -3.14 5.39 0.29
N THR A 302 -3.61 4.47 -0.55
CA THR A 302 -2.91 4.08 -1.79
C THR A 302 -2.75 5.28 -2.73
N MET A 303 -3.80 6.10 -2.88
CA MET A 303 -3.74 7.28 -3.73
C MET A 303 -2.75 8.33 -3.21
N LEU A 304 -2.70 8.55 -1.89
CA LEU A 304 -1.73 9.47 -1.27
C LEU A 304 -0.29 8.97 -1.45
N GLU A 305 -0.03 7.67 -1.23
CA GLU A 305 1.30 7.07 -1.39
C GLU A 305 1.82 7.27 -2.83
N LEU A 306 1.00 6.97 -3.83
CA LEU A 306 1.35 7.15 -5.24
C LEU A 306 1.53 8.64 -5.60
N MET A 307 0.63 9.51 -5.14
CA MET A 307 0.72 10.96 -5.39
C MET A 307 2.01 11.55 -4.81
N HIS A 308 2.47 11.06 -3.65
CA HIS A 308 3.72 11.54 -3.05
C HIS A 308 4.98 10.94 -3.67
N GLY A 309 4.85 10.02 -4.62
CA GLY A 309 5.94 9.52 -5.47
C GLY A 309 6.40 8.10 -5.15
N ALA A 310 5.65 7.32 -4.36
CA ALA A 310 5.95 5.91 -4.20
C ALA A 310 5.91 5.22 -5.57
N SER A 311 6.97 4.48 -5.88
CA SER A 311 7.12 3.79 -7.17
C SER A 311 6.21 2.56 -7.24
N MET A 312 5.86 2.00 -6.08
CA MET A 312 4.89 0.91 -5.91
C MET A 312 4.20 1.03 -4.54
N SER A 313 2.93 0.65 -4.46
CA SER A 313 2.17 0.50 -3.19
C SER A 313 1.53 -0.88 -3.09
N SER A 314 1.72 -1.53 -1.94
CA SER A 314 1.29 -2.90 -1.66
C SER A 314 0.20 -2.95 -0.59
N TYR A 315 -0.96 -3.51 -0.94
CA TYR A 315 -2.02 -3.72 0.03
C TYR A 315 -1.81 -5.01 0.83
N PHE A 316 -1.73 -4.89 2.15
CA PHE A 316 -1.88 -6.00 3.07
C PHE A 316 -3.39 -6.19 3.36
N HIS A 317 -4.04 -7.25 2.88
CA HIS A 317 -3.47 -8.50 2.40
C HIS A 317 -4.38 -9.21 1.39
N MET A 318 -3.90 -10.22 0.65
CA MET A 318 -4.73 -10.95 -0.31
C MET A 318 -5.88 -11.71 0.36
N GLY A 319 -5.61 -12.62 1.30
CA GLY A 319 -6.61 -13.43 2.00
C GLY A 319 -6.70 -13.16 3.50
N ASP A 320 -7.87 -13.44 4.08
CA ASP A 320 -8.06 -13.46 5.54
C ASP A 320 -7.24 -14.58 6.17
N PHE A 321 -6.75 -14.34 7.38
CA PHE A 321 -5.93 -15.32 8.09
C PHE A 321 -6.80 -16.27 8.90
N ALA A 322 -6.48 -17.56 8.82
CA ALA A 322 -7.06 -18.59 9.66
C ALA A 322 -6.60 -18.48 11.11
N HIS A 323 -5.37 -17.99 11.32
CA HIS A 323 -4.75 -17.75 12.62
C HIS A 323 -3.60 -16.74 12.46
N TYR A 324 -3.13 -16.16 13.56
CA TYR A 324 -1.94 -15.31 13.58
C TYR A 324 -1.01 -15.75 14.70
N ALA A 325 0.14 -16.32 14.34
CA ALA A 325 1.05 -16.94 15.29
C ALA A 325 0.31 -18.00 16.12
N GLY A 326 0.48 -18.04 17.44
CA GLY A 326 -0.30 -18.93 18.30
C GLY A 326 -1.73 -18.50 18.57
N ASP A 327 -2.19 -17.41 17.95
CA ASP A 327 -3.57 -16.96 18.07
C ASP A 327 -4.46 -17.60 17.00
N VAL A 328 -5.25 -18.60 17.41
CA VAL A 328 -6.13 -19.38 16.53
C VAL A 328 -7.35 -18.62 15.98
N ARG A 329 -7.47 -17.32 16.28
CA ARG A 329 -8.56 -16.48 15.79
C ARG A 329 -8.35 -16.08 14.34
N THR A 330 -9.45 -15.88 13.62
CA THR A 330 -9.43 -15.31 12.28
C THR A 330 -9.09 -13.82 12.33
N TYR A 331 -8.14 -13.39 11.48
CA TYR A 331 -7.81 -11.98 11.28
C TYR A 331 -8.27 -11.53 9.89
N HIS A 332 -9.02 -10.44 9.84
CA HIS A 332 -9.82 -10.08 8.67
C HIS A 332 -9.15 -9.06 7.73
N TYR A 333 -7.85 -9.19 7.47
CA TYR A 333 -7.07 -8.25 6.62
C TYR A 333 -7.30 -8.42 5.11
N GLY A 334 -7.75 -9.61 4.69
CA GLY A 334 -7.80 -10.03 3.30
C GLY A 334 -8.71 -9.17 2.43
N LEU A 335 -8.40 -9.13 1.14
CA LEU A 335 -9.32 -8.76 0.06
C LEU A 335 -10.33 -9.88 -0.23
N VAL A 336 -9.97 -11.13 0.07
CA VAL A 336 -10.86 -12.29 -0.04
C VAL A 336 -11.10 -12.96 1.32
N ARG A 337 -12.26 -13.59 1.43
CA ARG A 337 -12.70 -14.31 2.63
C ARG A 337 -11.99 -15.64 2.82
N LEU A 338 -11.82 -16.01 4.08
CA LEU A 338 -11.26 -17.31 4.45
C LEU A 338 -12.24 -18.46 4.17
N GLU A 339 -13.53 -18.20 4.25
CA GLU A 339 -14.54 -19.26 4.16
C GLU A 339 -14.68 -19.82 2.75
N ASP A 340 -14.70 -18.93 1.74
CA ASP A 340 -15.07 -19.28 0.37
C ASP A 340 -14.25 -18.55 -0.71
N GLY A 341 -13.29 -17.69 -0.33
CA GLY A 341 -12.52 -16.89 -1.28
C GLY A 341 -13.33 -15.78 -1.96
N SER A 342 -14.54 -15.46 -1.48
CA SER A 342 -15.34 -14.39 -2.06
C SER A 342 -14.69 -13.01 -1.82
N PRO A 343 -14.75 -12.10 -2.81
CA PRO A 343 -14.16 -10.77 -2.70
C PRO A 343 -14.95 -9.87 -1.74
N LYS A 344 -14.22 -9.08 -0.95
CA LYS A 344 -14.73 -7.99 -0.10
C LYS A 344 -14.85 -6.67 -0.88
N PRO A 345 -15.56 -5.65 -0.37
CA PRO A 345 -15.58 -4.30 -0.93
C PRO A 345 -14.19 -3.72 -1.24
N ALA A 346 -13.18 -3.99 -0.41
CA ALA A 346 -11.80 -3.55 -0.64
C ALA A 346 -11.17 -4.17 -1.91
N PHE A 347 -11.59 -5.37 -2.32
CA PHE A 347 -11.15 -5.98 -3.58
C PHE A 347 -11.54 -5.12 -4.78
N TYR A 348 -12.82 -4.72 -4.83
CA TYR A 348 -13.35 -3.89 -5.93
C TYR A 348 -12.73 -2.49 -5.93
N ALA A 349 -12.47 -1.94 -4.74
CA ALA A 349 -11.75 -0.68 -4.57
C ALA A 349 -10.34 -0.75 -5.19
N LEU A 350 -9.56 -1.78 -4.88
CA LEU A 350 -8.23 -1.97 -5.48
C LEU A 350 -8.30 -2.24 -6.98
N GLN A 351 -9.29 -3.01 -7.43
CA GLN A 351 -9.51 -3.28 -8.86
C GLN A 351 -9.80 -2.00 -9.66
N THR A 352 -10.55 -1.07 -9.07
CA THR A 352 -10.77 0.26 -9.65
C THR A 352 -9.46 1.03 -9.76
N LEU A 353 -8.65 1.08 -8.69
CA LEU A 353 -7.34 1.73 -8.73
C LEU A 353 -6.42 1.10 -9.79
N CYS A 354 -6.39 -0.22 -9.91
CA CYS A 354 -5.61 -0.90 -10.96
C CYS A 354 -6.07 -0.51 -12.36
N THR A 355 -7.37 -0.41 -12.58
CA THR A 355 -7.94 -0.05 -13.88
C THR A 355 -7.62 1.40 -14.26
N LEU A 356 -7.75 2.33 -13.30
CA LEU A 356 -7.56 3.77 -13.54
C LEU A 356 -6.09 4.18 -13.51
N LEU A 357 -5.31 3.64 -12.58
CA LEU A 357 -3.93 4.05 -12.29
C LEU A 357 -2.86 3.10 -12.84
N GLY A 358 -3.27 2.01 -13.49
CA GLY A 358 -2.34 1.15 -14.21
C GLY A 358 -2.04 1.65 -15.62
N GLY A 359 -0.92 1.20 -16.19
CA GLY A 359 -0.44 1.60 -17.51
C GLY A 359 0.48 2.81 -17.39
N ASP A 360 0.39 3.68 -18.39
CA ASP A 360 1.13 4.94 -18.45
C ASP A 360 0.58 6.05 -17.54
N THR A 361 -0.22 5.70 -16.52
CA THR A 361 -0.75 6.68 -15.57
C THR A 361 0.35 7.22 -14.66
N GLU A 362 0.55 8.53 -14.72
CA GLU A 362 1.55 9.28 -13.97
C GLU A 362 0.90 10.27 -13.01
N ASN A 363 1.68 10.83 -12.09
CA ASN A 363 1.19 11.92 -11.25
C ASN A 363 0.93 13.15 -12.13
N ALA A 364 -0.08 13.95 -11.79
CA ALA A 364 -0.40 15.12 -12.60
C ALA A 364 0.71 16.18 -12.60
N GLU A 365 1.55 16.21 -11.56
CA GLU A 365 2.72 17.13 -11.44
C GLU A 365 2.36 18.59 -11.72
N GLY A 366 1.19 19.03 -11.21
CA GLY A 366 0.73 20.40 -11.39
C GLY A 366 0.07 20.69 -12.74
N ARG A 367 -0.22 19.69 -13.58
CA ARG A 367 -1.05 19.84 -14.81
C ARG A 367 -2.56 19.91 -14.55
N SER A 368 -2.96 19.82 -13.29
CA SER A 368 -4.35 19.92 -12.86
C SER A 368 -4.41 20.50 -11.46
N ALA A 369 -5.40 21.34 -11.20
CA ALA A 369 -5.75 21.83 -9.88
C ALA A 369 -7.28 21.87 -9.75
N ALA A 370 -7.79 21.62 -8.56
CA ALA A 370 -9.23 21.68 -8.31
C ALA A 370 -9.55 22.39 -7.00
N HIS A 371 -10.72 23.01 -6.96
CA HIS A 371 -11.29 23.64 -5.78
C HIS A 371 -12.73 23.18 -5.61
N MET A 372 -13.12 22.81 -4.39
CA MET A 372 -14.45 22.31 -4.07
C MET A 372 -15.13 23.18 -3.01
N SER A 373 -16.40 23.52 -3.25
CA SER A 373 -17.27 24.22 -2.31
C SER A 373 -18.42 23.30 -1.90
N LEU A 374 -18.76 23.27 -0.60
CA LEU A 374 -19.97 22.62 -0.13
C LEU A 374 -21.16 23.55 -0.39
N ARG A 375 -22.24 23.02 -0.99
CA ARG A 375 -23.46 23.77 -1.33
C ARG A 375 -24.56 23.64 -0.27
N ASP A 376 -24.29 22.91 0.80
CA ASP A 376 -25.24 22.76 1.90
C ASP A 376 -25.45 24.13 2.56
N ASP A 377 -26.73 24.44 2.86
CA ASP A 377 -27.28 25.76 3.22
C ASP A 377 -26.44 26.51 4.26
N THR A 378 -25.48 27.30 3.78
CA THR A 378 -24.60 28.11 4.61
C THR A 378 -24.64 29.53 4.08
N ASP A 379 -25.38 30.40 4.77
CA ASP A 379 -25.34 31.86 4.62
C ASP A 379 -23.93 32.46 4.95
N ASP A 380 -22.86 31.64 5.03
CA ASP A 380 -21.49 32.07 5.28
C ASP A 380 -20.67 32.06 3.96
N PRO A 381 -20.23 33.22 3.45
CA PRO A 381 -19.42 33.31 2.23
C PRO A 381 -18.07 32.58 2.31
N ARG A 382 -17.62 32.15 3.50
CA ARG A 382 -16.40 31.34 3.71
C ARG A 382 -16.66 29.84 3.80
N ALA A 383 -17.90 29.42 4.09
CA ALA A 383 -18.30 28.00 4.09
C ALA A 383 -18.18 27.35 2.69
N THR A 384 -18.04 28.19 1.67
CA THR A 384 -17.76 27.83 0.27
C THR A 384 -16.35 27.29 0.01
N LYS A 385 -15.45 27.15 1.00
CA LYS A 385 -14.09 26.63 0.78
C LYS A 385 -13.81 25.45 1.69
N ALA A 386 -14.51 24.34 1.45
CA ALA A 386 -14.25 23.12 2.19
C ALA A 386 -12.83 22.64 1.89
N PHE A 387 -11.98 22.58 2.91
CA PHE A 387 -10.70 21.90 2.76
C PHE A 387 -10.97 20.47 2.30
N THR A 388 -10.24 20.03 1.28
CA THR A 388 -10.42 18.73 0.64
C THR A 388 -9.06 18.09 0.45
N TRP A 389 -9.06 16.77 0.58
CA TRP A 389 -7.92 15.98 0.16
C TRP A 389 -8.10 15.61 -1.29
N HIS A 390 -6.99 15.59 -2.03
CA HIS A 390 -6.99 15.30 -3.45
C HIS A 390 -5.86 14.34 -3.79
N ALA A 391 -6.09 13.53 -4.83
CA ALA A 391 -5.03 12.85 -5.56
C ALA A 391 -5.23 13.07 -7.06
N ASN A 392 -4.18 13.52 -7.73
CA ASN A 392 -4.22 13.97 -9.12
C ASN A 392 -3.26 13.14 -9.98
N PHE A 393 -3.81 12.50 -11.00
CA PHE A 393 -3.06 11.71 -11.97
C PHE A 393 -3.42 12.10 -13.40
N VAL A 394 -2.60 11.70 -14.35
CA VAL A 394 -2.87 11.85 -15.79
C VAL A 394 -2.54 10.53 -16.47
N LYS A 395 -3.45 10.06 -17.33
CA LYS A 395 -3.23 8.91 -18.21
C LYS A 395 -3.17 9.37 -19.65
N GLY A 396 -1.96 9.44 -20.21
CA GLY A 396 -1.71 10.11 -21.49
C GLY A 396 -2.04 11.60 -21.40
N ASN A 397 -3.23 11.99 -21.86
CA ASN A 397 -3.76 13.36 -21.75
C ASN A 397 -5.09 13.45 -21.00
N VAL A 398 -5.54 12.36 -20.38
CA VAL A 398 -6.80 12.31 -19.64
C VAL A 398 -6.52 12.50 -18.15
N PRO A 399 -7.01 13.58 -17.52
CA PRO A 399 -6.84 13.77 -16.08
C PRO A 399 -7.72 12.80 -15.29
N ILE A 400 -7.19 12.30 -14.18
CA ILE A 400 -7.90 11.48 -13.20
C ILE A 400 -7.79 12.20 -11.86
N HIS A 401 -8.94 12.59 -11.32
CA HIS A 401 -9.03 13.31 -10.06
C HIS A 401 -9.80 12.48 -9.03
N ALA A 402 -9.23 12.33 -7.85
CA ALA A 402 -9.91 11.79 -6.69
C ALA A 402 -9.95 12.85 -5.59
N TRP A 403 -11.07 12.93 -4.88
CA TRP A 403 -11.29 13.88 -3.81
C TRP A 403 -12.10 13.26 -2.68
N TRP A 404 -11.90 13.77 -1.47
CA TRP A 404 -12.71 13.43 -0.30
C TRP A 404 -12.60 14.54 0.75
N LEU A 405 -13.62 14.64 1.60
CA LEU A 405 -13.61 15.57 2.73
C LEU A 405 -12.71 15.05 3.87
N PRO A 406 -12.15 15.94 4.72
CA PRO A 406 -11.15 15.64 5.74
C PRO A 406 -11.76 14.95 6.97
N ASP A 407 -12.53 13.89 6.75
CA ASP A 407 -13.27 13.20 7.79
C ASP A 407 -12.59 11.95 8.29
N SER A 408 -13.00 11.57 9.50
CA SER A 408 -12.66 10.28 10.07
C SER A 408 -13.11 9.16 9.15
N LEU A 409 -12.17 8.29 8.81
CA LEU A 409 -12.40 7.04 8.09
C LEU A 409 -13.41 6.11 8.79
N GLU A 410 -13.49 6.22 10.11
CA GLU A 410 -14.21 5.32 11.01
C GLU A 410 -15.71 5.62 11.12
N GLU A 411 -16.15 6.79 10.65
CA GLU A 411 -17.56 7.17 10.66
C GLU A 411 -18.25 6.83 9.33
N GLU A 412 -19.57 6.66 9.38
CA GLU A 412 -20.35 6.51 8.15
C GLU A 412 -20.40 7.85 7.40
N PRO A 413 -20.05 7.86 6.10
CA PRO A 413 -20.04 9.08 5.32
C PRO A 413 -21.45 9.62 5.08
N VAL A 414 -21.61 10.93 5.22
CA VAL A 414 -22.77 11.69 4.75
C VAL A 414 -22.45 12.23 3.36
N VAL A 415 -23.36 12.07 2.40
CA VAL A 415 -23.16 12.61 1.06
C VAL A 415 -23.66 14.05 1.03
N HIS A 416 -22.77 14.98 0.68
CA HIS A 416 -23.03 16.40 0.52
C HIS A 416 -23.14 16.77 -0.95
N ASN A 417 -23.88 17.85 -1.23
CA ASN A 417 -23.88 18.45 -2.56
C ASN A 417 -22.74 19.47 -2.67
N THR A 418 -21.90 19.33 -3.68
CA THR A 418 -20.72 20.19 -3.88
C THR A 418 -20.69 20.81 -5.26
N GLU A 419 -20.09 21.97 -5.38
CA GLU A 419 -19.62 22.50 -6.64
C GLU A 419 -18.10 22.35 -6.72
N MET A 420 -17.58 22.17 -7.94
CA MET A 420 -16.15 21.98 -8.13
C MET A 420 -15.66 22.71 -9.36
N THR A 421 -14.58 23.47 -9.18
CA THR A 421 -13.87 24.16 -10.26
C THR A 421 -12.54 23.47 -10.51
N TYR A 422 -12.24 23.18 -11.77
CA TYR A 422 -10.98 22.56 -12.19
C TYR A 422 -10.24 23.49 -13.12
N TRP A 423 -8.94 23.62 -12.91
CA TRP A 423 -8.01 24.10 -13.92
C TRP A 423 -7.23 22.92 -14.48
N LEU A 424 -7.10 22.86 -15.79
CA LEU A 424 -6.32 21.87 -16.52
C LEU A 424 -5.29 22.58 -17.39
N ASP A 425 -4.07 22.06 -17.39
CA ASP A 425 -3.08 22.45 -18.38
C ASP A 425 -3.57 22.09 -19.80
N THR A 426 -3.15 22.86 -20.81
CA THR A 426 -3.54 22.67 -22.22
C THR A 426 -3.15 21.30 -22.80
N SER A 427 -2.21 20.58 -22.18
CA SER A 427 -1.87 19.20 -22.55
C SER A 427 -2.95 18.19 -22.14
N CYS A 428 -3.84 18.53 -21.20
CA CYS A 428 -4.91 17.67 -20.70
C CYS A 428 -6.25 17.94 -21.40
N LYS A 429 -7.10 16.91 -21.52
CA LYS A 429 -8.43 17.00 -22.15
C LYS A 429 -9.51 16.31 -21.32
N LEU A 430 -10.54 17.06 -20.95
CA LEU A 430 -11.71 16.55 -20.22
C LEU A 430 -13.02 16.89 -20.97
N GLN A 431 -13.29 16.16 -22.05
CA GLN A 431 -14.45 16.45 -22.93
C GLN A 431 -15.75 15.79 -22.45
N ASN A 432 -15.67 14.56 -21.95
CA ASN A 432 -16.81 13.78 -21.46
C ASN A 432 -16.48 13.24 -20.07
N PRO A 433 -16.41 14.10 -19.05
CA PRO A 433 -16.08 13.69 -17.70
C PRO A 433 -17.09 12.67 -17.18
N VAL A 434 -16.57 11.67 -16.49
CA VAL A 434 -17.36 10.70 -15.75
C VAL A 434 -16.97 10.72 -14.28
N LEU A 435 -17.95 10.49 -13.42
CA LEU A 435 -17.75 10.19 -12.01
C LEU A 435 -17.79 8.68 -11.82
N ILE A 436 -16.89 8.15 -11.01
CA ILE A 436 -16.78 6.71 -10.72
C ILE A 436 -16.86 6.52 -9.21
N ASP A 437 -17.80 5.71 -8.73
CA ASP A 437 -17.73 5.18 -7.37
C ASP A 437 -16.70 4.04 -7.36
N PRO A 438 -15.60 4.15 -6.61
CA PRO A 438 -14.52 3.17 -6.69
C PRO A 438 -14.86 1.81 -6.10
N VAL A 439 -15.87 1.71 -5.23
CA VAL A 439 -16.27 0.47 -4.57
C VAL A 439 -17.39 -0.22 -5.35
N SER A 440 -18.46 0.50 -5.70
CA SER A 440 -19.56 -0.09 -6.49
C SER A 440 -19.20 -0.28 -7.96
N GLN A 441 -18.17 0.46 -8.41
CA GLN A 441 -17.69 0.55 -9.79
C GLN A 441 -18.70 1.17 -10.75
N GLU A 442 -19.72 1.85 -10.24
CA GLU A 442 -20.71 2.53 -11.05
C GLU A 442 -20.11 3.80 -11.66
N VAL A 443 -20.44 4.04 -12.93
CA VAL A 443 -19.94 5.14 -13.74
C VAL A 443 -21.10 6.03 -14.14
N TYR A 444 -20.92 7.34 -13.97
CA TYR A 444 -21.94 8.35 -14.24
C TYR A 444 -21.37 9.42 -15.17
N ALA A 445 -22.09 9.76 -16.23
CA ALA A 445 -21.82 10.99 -16.98
C ALA A 445 -22.08 12.18 -16.07
N VAL A 446 -21.19 13.16 -16.11
CA VAL A 446 -21.32 14.39 -15.33
C VAL A 446 -21.68 15.54 -16.25
N LYS A 447 -22.78 16.23 -15.97
CA LYS A 447 -23.08 17.52 -16.60
C LYS A 447 -22.10 18.57 -16.05
N PHE A 448 -21.38 19.23 -16.94
CA PHE A 448 -20.45 20.29 -16.62
C PHE A 448 -20.66 21.46 -17.58
N GLU A 449 -20.26 22.63 -17.13
CA GLU A 449 -20.27 23.83 -17.95
C GLU A 449 -18.85 24.38 -17.99
N MET A 450 -18.44 24.94 -19.14
CA MET A 450 -17.30 25.85 -19.15
C MET A 450 -17.76 27.12 -18.46
N GLU A 451 -17.38 27.32 -17.19
CA GLU A 451 -17.89 28.46 -16.47
C GLU A 451 -17.20 29.76 -16.83
N LYS A 452 -18.05 30.78 -16.92
CA LYS A 452 -17.69 32.20 -16.90
C LYS A 452 -17.73 32.78 -15.47
N ARG A 453 -17.81 31.97 -14.41
CA ARG A 453 -17.86 32.49 -13.03
C ARG A 453 -16.49 32.49 -12.36
N THR A 454 -16.21 33.67 -11.86
CA THR A 454 -15.21 34.04 -10.88
C THR A 454 -15.49 33.34 -9.56
N CYS A 455 -14.46 32.85 -8.87
CA CYS A 455 -14.53 32.64 -7.42
C CYS A 455 -15.32 33.78 -6.78
N ALA A 456 -16.26 33.45 -5.89
CA ALA A 456 -17.37 34.26 -5.40
C ALA A 456 -17.03 35.64 -4.76
N GLU A 457 -15.81 36.19 -4.92
CA GLU A 457 -15.29 37.33 -4.16
C GLU A 457 -14.46 38.37 -4.95
N THR A 458 -14.21 38.28 -6.27
CA THR A 458 -13.20 39.18 -6.90
C THR A 458 -13.69 39.96 -8.10
N TRP A 459 -13.57 41.30 -8.01
CA TRP A 459 -12.83 42.25 -8.86
C TRP A 459 -12.09 41.78 -10.14
N MET A 460 -12.19 40.52 -10.58
CA MET A 460 -11.61 40.00 -11.81
C MET A 460 -12.73 39.77 -12.84
N ALA A 461 -12.59 40.35 -14.02
CA ALA A 461 -13.42 40.03 -15.19
C ALA A 461 -12.63 39.01 -16.04
N PRO A 462 -12.85 37.69 -15.88
CA PRO A 462 -12.08 36.68 -16.60
C PRO A 462 -12.29 36.84 -18.12
N ASP A 463 -11.23 36.62 -18.89
CA ASP A 463 -11.29 36.67 -20.35
C ASP A 463 -12.30 35.61 -20.83
N PRO A 464 -13.36 36.00 -21.57
CA PRO A 464 -14.35 35.06 -22.08
C PRO A 464 -13.78 34.04 -23.08
N ASN A 465 -12.53 34.21 -23.51
CA ASN A 465 -11.79 33.29 -24.38
C ASN A 465 -10.74 32.45 -23.62
N ALA A 466 -10.65 32.57 -22.30
CA ALA A 466 -9.75 31.73 -21.50
C ALA A 466 -10.17 30.26 -21.61
N ASP A 467 -9.20 29.39 -21.89
CA ASP A 467 -9.40 27.95 -21.99
C ASP A 467 -8.83 27.23 -20.75
N GLY A 468 -9.30 26.01 -20.48
CA GLY A 468 -8.77 25.14 -19.43
C GLY A 468 -9.41 25.24 -18.05
N VAL A 469 -10.45 26.05 -17.85
CA VAL A 469 -11.23 26.09 -16.59
C VAL A 469 -12.61 25.47 -16.78
N HIS A 470 -12.92 24.46 -15.98
CA HIS A 470 -14.19 23.71 -16.02
C HIS A 470 -14.92 23.80 -14.68
N TYR A 471 -16.26 23.89 -14.73
CA TYR A 471 -17.09 23.94 -13.54
C TYR A 471 -18.16 22.87 -13.53
N PHE A 472 -18.29 22.27 -12.35
CA PHE A 472 -19.23 21.22 -12.04
C PHE A 472 -20.18 21.73 -10.96
N PRO A 473 -21.42 22.10 -11.29
CA PRO A 473 -22.33 22.75 -10.36
C PRO A 473 -22.86 21.85 -9.25
N SER A 474 -22.80 20.52 -9.44
CA SER A 474 -23.32 19.56 -8.47
C SER A 474 -22.61 18.22 -8.63
N LEU A 475 -21.75 17.91 -7.67
CA LEU A 475 -21.05 16.64 -7.49
C LEU A 475 -21.27 16.14 -6.05
N PRO A 476 -21.34 14.82 -5.84
CA PRO A 476 -21.34 14.25 -4.50
C PRO A 476 -19.94 14.36 -3.89
N ALA A 477 -19.89 14.72 -2.61
CA ALA A 477 -18.71 14.49 -1.78
C ALA A 477 -19.16 13.87 -0.45
N SER A 478 -18.51 12.79 -0.04
CA SER A 478 -18.78 12.17 1.26
C SER A 478 -18.00 12.87 2.37
N GLY A 479 -18.69 13.28 3.45
CA GLY A 479 -18.12 13.87 4.66
C GLY A 479 -19.02 13.82 5.91
N PRO A 480 -18.89 14.70 6.92
CA PRO A 480 -19.55 14.54 8.21
C PRO A 480 -20.93 15.21 8.24
N SER A 481 -21.84 14.73 9.10
CA SER A 481 -23.19 15.33 9.24
C SER A 481 -23.20 16.79 9.73
N LYS A 482 -22.11 17.28 10.33
CA LYS A 482 -21.92 18.66 10.79
C LYS A 482 -20.46 19.09 10.59
N LEU A 483 -20.25 20.16 9.84
CA LEU A 483 -18.95 20.81 9.72
C LEU A 483 -18.70 21.66 10.96
N ASN A 484 -18.05 21.10 11.97
CA ASN A 484 -17.51 21.93 13.05
C ASN A 484 -16.25 22.64 12.52
N CYS A 485 -16.42 23.82 11.95
CA CYS A 485 -15.33 24.79 11.79
C CYS A 485 -15.02 25.42 13.17
N GLY A 486 -14.59 24.60 14.12
CA GLY A 486 -14.03 25.05 15.38
C GLY A 486 -12.51 25.10 15.26
N ILE A 487 -11.95 26.31 15.28
CA ILE A 487 -10.52 26.49 15.59
C ILE A 487 -10.45 26.45 17.12
N ASP A 488 -9.77 25.44 17.68
CA ASP A 488 -9.31 25.44 19.08
C ASP A 488 -7.86 25.96 19.16
#